data_AF-A0A7C0X4Q2-F1
#
_entry.id   AF-A0A7C0X4Q2-F1
#
_cell.length_a   1.000
_cell.length_b   1.000
_cell.length_c   1.000
_cell.angle_alpha   90.00
_cell.angle_beta   90.00
_cell.angle_gamma   90.00
#
_symmetry.space_group_name_H-M   'P 1'
#
loop_
_entity.id
_entity.type
_entity.pdbx_description
1 polymer ?
#
loop_
_entity_poly.entity_id
_entity_poly.type
_entity_poly.pdbx_seq_one_letter_code
_entity_poly.pdbx_strand_id
1 'polypeptide(L)' 'MVYNKPTYRRKREKHRINEIIRVKRVRLIDQTGKQIGIVDTRKALD' A
#
# COMPACT_ATOMS: atom_id res chain seq x y z
N MET A 1 -24.01 -13.47 29.64
CA MET A 1 -24.24 -12.70 28.39
C MET A 1 -22.93 -12.61 27.63
N VAL A 2 -22.74 -13.43 26.60
CA VAL A 2 -21.55 -13.35 25.73
C VAL A 2 -21.93 -12.48 24.54
N TYR A 3 -21.37 -11.27 24.47
CA TYR A 3 -21.65 -10.35 23.37
C TYR A 3 -20.93 -10.83 22.11
N ASN A 4 -21.69 -11.43 21.19
CA ASN A 4 -21.21 -11.81 19.86
C ASN A 4 -20.98 -10.53 19.04
N LYS A 5 -19.75 -10.00 19.06
CA LYS A 5 -19.38 -8.87 18.20
C LYS A 5 -19.35 -9.37 16.75
N PRO A 6 -20.14 -8.79 15.82
CA PRO A 6 -20.04 -9.16 14.42
C PRO A 6 -18.64 -8.81 13.95
N THR A 7 -17.80 -9.81 13.72
CA THR A 7 -16.49 -9.61 13.10
C THR A 7 -16.75 -9.15 11.67
N TYR A 8 -16.61 -7.85 11.44
CA TYR A 8 -16.66 -7.27 10.10
C TYR A 8 -15.50 -7.86 9.31
N ARG A 9 -15.75 -8.97 8.60
CA ARG A 9 -14.83 -9.48 7.59
C ARG A 9 -14.71 -8.36 6.57
N ARG A 10 -13.70 -7.49 6.73
CA ARG A 10 -13.29 -6.57 5.69
C ARG A 10 -13.04 -7.45 4.48
N LYS A 11 -13.95 -7.36 3.50
CA LYS A 11 -13.72 -7.82 2.14
C LYS A 11 -12.33 -7.30 1.82
N ARG A 12 -11.34 -8.20 1.67
CA ARG A 12 -10.02 -7.82 1.19
C ARG A 12 -10.24 -7.41 -0.27
N GLU A 13 -10.79 -6.22 -0.49
CA GLU A 13 -10.65 -5.53 -1.75
C GLU A 13 -9.17 -5.59 -2.06
N LYS A 14 -8.83 -6.21 -3.20
CA LYS A 14 -7.46 -6.41 -3.69
C LYS A 14 -6.67 -5.16 -3.33
N HIS A 15 -5.94 -5.23 -2.22
CA HIS A 15 -5.41 -4.04 -1.60
C HIS A 15 -4.53 -3.41 -2.65
N ARG A 16 -4.89 -2.22 -3.12
CA ARG A 16 -3.95 -1.37 -3.82
C ARG A 16 -2.94 -0.97 -2.75
N ILE A 17 -2.00 -1.89 -2.44
CA ILE A 17 -0.99 -1.76 -1.37
C ILE A 17 -0.28 -0.41 -1.54
N ASN A 18 -0.07 -0.06 -2.80
CA ASN A 18 0.42 1.19 -3.32
C ASN A 18 -0.39 2.44 -2.90
N GLU A 19 -1.73 2.38 -2.86
CA GLU A 19 -2.59 3.50 -2.44
C GLU A 19 -2.69 3.67 -0.91
N ILE A 20 -2.22 2.68 -0.15
CA ILE A 20 -2.14 2.75 1.31
C ILE A 20 -0.91 3.58 1.75
N ILE A 21 0.03 3.81 0.85
CA ILE A 21 1.27 4.54 1.11
C ILE A 21 0.95 6.03 1.33
N ARG A 22 0.93 6.46 2.60
CA ARG A 22 0.68 7.86 3.01
C ARG A 22 1.94 8.73 3.07
N VAL A 23 3.11 8.17 2.77
CA VAL A 23 4.37 8.93 2.78
C VAL A 23 4.50 9.77 1.51
N LYS A 24 5.14 10.95 1.63
CA LYS A 24 5.32 11.87 0.48
C LYS A 24 6.28 11.32 -0.57
N ARG A 25 7.33 10.60 -0.14
CA ARG A 25 8.40 10.08 -1.00
C ARG A 25 8.70 8.62 -0.70
N VAL A 26 9.02 7.85 -1.73
CA VAL A 26 9.37 6.43 -1.68
C VAL A 26 10.67 6.16 -2.42
N ARG A 27 11.37 5.08 -2.04
CA ARG A 27 12.50 4.57 -2.80
C ARG A 27 11.99 3.63 -3.88
N LEU A 28 12.20 3.99 -5.14
CA LEU A 28 11.77 3.21 -6.30
C LEU A 28 12.84 2.19 -6.70
N ILE A 29 12.41 0.94 -6.89
CA ILE A 29 13.22 -0.17 -7.36
C ILE A 29 12.56 -0.69 -8.63
N ASP A 30 13.35 -0.94 -9.68
CA ASP A 30 12.86 -1.48 -10.94
C ASP A 30 12.73 -3.01 -10.91
N GLN A 31 12.19 -3.59 -11.99
CA GLN A 31 12.02 -5.04 -12.12
C GLN A 31 13.33 -5.84 -12.09
N THR A 32 14.48 -5.21 -12.30
CA THR A 32 15.80 -5.84 -12.26
C THR A 32 16.43 -5.80 -10.88
N GLY A 33 15.76 -5.14 -9.92
CA GLY A 33 16.29 -4.90 -8.57
C GLY A 33 17.18 -3.68 -8.48
N LYS A 34 17.31 -2.86 -9.54
CA LYS A 34 18.10 -1.64 -9.51
C LYS A 34 17.32 -0.52 -8.85
N GLN A 35 17.98 0.17 -7.91
CA GLN A 35 17.42 1.34 -7.26
C GLN A 35 17.47 2.54 -8.20
N ILE A 36 16.31 3.11 -8.53
CA ILE A 36 16.19 4.31 -9.38
C ILE A 36 16.42 5.58 -8.55
N GLY A 37 15.97 5.60 -7.28
CA GLY A 37 16.16 6.73 -6.37
C GLY A 37 14.97 6.98 -5.45
N ILE A 38 14.97 8.14 -4.77
CA ILE A 38 13.86 8.59 -3.92
C ILE A 38 12.96 9.54 -4.72
N VAL A 39 11.75 9.10 -5.02
CA VAL A 39 10.77 9.82 -5.85
C VAL A 39 9.51 10.13 -5.05
N ASP A 40 8.70 11.09 -5.52
CA ASP A 40 7.38 11.33 -4.93
C ASP A 40 6.47 10.12 -5.16
N THR A 41 5.69 9.76 -4.15
CA THR A 41 4.83 8.58 -4.20
C THR A 41 3.87 8.64 -5.38
N ARG A 42 3.31 9.82 -5.69
CA ARG A 42 2.44 10.00 -6.86
C ARG A 42 3.12 9.58 -8.17
N LYS A 43 4.37 10.01 -8.37
CA LYS A 43 5.17 9.66 -9.56
C LYS A 43 5.55 8.17 -9.61
N ALA A 44 5.57 7.49 -8.46
CA ALA A 44 5.81 6.05 -8.39
C ALA A 44 4.55 5.21 -8.61
N LEU A 45 3.37 5.83 -8.61
CA LEU A 45 2.07 5.19 -8.80
C LEU A 45 1.52 5.33 -10.22
N ASP A 46 2.03 6.31 -10.99
CA ASP A 46 1.80 6.46 -12.43
C ASP A 46 2.50 5.34 -13.23
#